data_AF-A0A2W6A5Z1-F1
#
_entry.id   AF-A0A2W6A5Z1-F1
#
_cell.length_a   1.000
_cell.length_b   1.000
_cell.length_c   1.000
_cell.angle_alpha   90.00
_cell.angle_beta   90.00
_cell.angle_gamma   90.00
#
_symmetry.space_group_name_H-M   'P 1'
#
loop_
_entity.id
_entity.type
_entity.pdbx_description
1 polymer ?
#
loop_
_entity_poly.entity_id
_entity_poly.type
_entity_poly.pdbx_seq_one_letter_code
_entity_poly.pdbx_strand_id
1 'polypeptide(L)'
;MRQGRPTGFTEAAFVPTVTEDLVDLGWHQREFTMRRSFAYTVVAPDESQVIGCVYINPSETHDARVWMWVRRSAWENGLDPLVEAALRAWLTREWPFRRVDWGDRAGPAERGA
;
A
#
# COMPACT_ATOMS: atom_id res chain seq x y z
N MET A 1 24.02 15.22 12.55
CA MET A 1 23.72 15.12 11.10
C MET A 1 22.31 14.57 10.95
N ARG A 2 21.39 15.36 10.37
CA ARG A 2 20.02 14.91 10.08
C ARG A 2 20.05 14.17 8.74
N GLN A 3 19.96 12.84 8.75
CA GLN A 3 19.57 12.12 7.53
C GLN A 3 18.05 12.18 7.43
N GLY A 4 17.54 13.21 6.77
CA GLY A 4 16.15 13.24 6.33
C GLY A 4 16.05 12.45 5.02
N ARG A 5 15.19 11.43 4.99
CA ARG A 5 14.79 10.76 3.74
C ARG A 5 13.94 11.75 2.92
N PRO A 6 14.14 11.89 1.60
CA PRO A 6 13.30 12.75 0.77
C PRO A 6 11.85 12.23 0.77
N THR A 7 10.91 13.16 0.76
CA THR A 7 9.48 12.90 0.60
C THR A 7 9.24 12.30 -0.79
N GLY A 8 8.63 11.10 -0.83
CA GLY A 8 8.18 10.45 -2.06
C GLY A 8 8.58 8.98 -2.15
N PHE A 9 7.74 8.09 -1.64
CA PHE A 9 7.76 6.67 -2.04
C PHE A 9 6.65 6.46 -3.05
N THR A 10 7.04 6.40 -4.33
CA THR A 10 6.19 5.98 -5.45
C THR A 10 6.36 4.51 -5.81
N GLU A 11 7.23 3.75 -5.13
CA GLU A 11 7.35 2.30 -5.35
C GLU A 11 7.93 1.62 -4.10
N ALA A 12 7.43 0.42 -3.77
CA ALA A 12 8.05 -0.45 -2.78
C ALA A 12 9.44 -0.85 -3.31
N ALA A 13 10.48 -0.20 -2.82
CA ALA A 13 11.84 -0.45 -3.28
C ALA A 13 12.28 -1.84 -2.78
N PHE A 14 12.63 -2.73 -3.71
CA PHE A 14 13.31 -3.97 -3.39
C PHE A 14 14.56 -3.70 -2.55
N VAL A 15 14.62 -4.30 -1.36
CA VAL A 15 15.78 -4.25 -0.46
C VAL A 15 16.62 -5.52 -0.68
N PRO A 16 17.93 -5.38 -0.99
CA PRO A 16 18.72 -6.51 -1.48
C PRO A 16 19.18 -7.49 -0.39
N THR A 17 19.10 -7.14 0.90
CA THR A 17 19.51 -8.02 2.00
C THR A 17 18.45 -8.16 3.09
N VAL A 18 18.48 -9.31 3.79
CA VAL A 18 17.61 -9.57 4.95
C VAL A 18 17.78 -8.49 6.03
N THR A 19 19.00 -8.00 6.26
CA THR A 19 19.24 -6.95 7.26
C THR A 19 18.60 -5.63 6.87
N GLU A 20 18.67 -5.24 5.59
CA GLU A 20 18.01 -4.03 5.09
C GLU A 20 16.49 -4.16 5.12
N ASP A 21 15.96 -5.34 4.82
CA ASP A 21 14.53 -5.65 4.98
C ASP A 21 14.07 -5.50 6.42
N LEU A 22 14.82 -6.02 7.39
CA LEU A 22 14.52 -5.83 8.81
C LEU A 22 14.55 -4.35 9.23
N VAL A 23 15.46 -3.55 8.67
CA VAL A 23 15.52 -2.11 8.94
C VAL A 23 14.31 -1.38 8.34
N ASP A 24 13.92 -1.73 7.11
CA ASP A 24 12.75 -1.16 6.45
C ASP A 24 11.44 -1.54 7.18
N LEU A 25 11.31 -2.79 7.62
CA LEU A 25 10.22 -3.24 8.49
C LEU A 25 10.18 -2.45 9.82
N GLY A 26 11.34 -2.23 10.46
CA GLY A 26 11.43 -1.42 11.67
C GLY A 26 10.99 0.03 11.44
N TRP A 27 11.29 0.59 10.27
CA TRP A 27 10.81 1.92 9.88
C TRP A 27 9.29 1.93 9.68
N HIS A 28 8.74 0.97 8.95
CA HIS A 28 7.29 0.85 8.77
C HIS A 28 6.54 0.68 10.10
N GLN A 29 7.07 -0.10 11.04
CA GLN A 29 6.51 -0.22 12.38
C GLN A 29 6.44 1.15 13.08
N ARG A 30 7.48 1.96 12.95
CA ARG A 30 7.51 3.32 13.50
C ARG A 30 6.46 4.21 12.83
N GLU A 31 6.34 4.17 11.51
CA GLU A 31 5.33 4.95 10.76
C GLU A 31 3.90 4.58 11.16
N PHE A 32 3.63 3.29 11.35
CA PHE A 32 2.35 2.77 11.83
C PHE A 32 2.05 3.29 13.24
N THR A 33 3.05 3.24 14.13
CA THR A 33 2.94 3.77 15.50
C THR A 33 2.63 5.28 15.50
N MET A 34 3.25 6.02 14.59
CA MET A 34 3.03 7.46 14.39
C MET A 34 1.75 7.78 13.60
N ARG A 35 1.00 6.77 13.15
CA ARG A 35 -0.20 6.91 12.31
C ARG A 35 0.02 7.75 11.05
N ARG A 36 1.20 7.61 10.43
CA ARG A 36 1.62 8.44 9.29
C ARG A 36 1.46 7.72 7.96
N SER A 37 1.91 6.47 7.90
CA SER A 37 1.92 5.65 6.69
C SER A 37 1.48 4.23 7.07
N PHE A 38 0.71 3.57 6.21
CA PHE A 38 0.17 2.24 6.48
C PHE A 38 0.33 1.34 5.26
N ALA A 39 0.82 0.12 5.47
CA ALA A 39 0.87 -0.93 4.47
C ALA A 39 0.01 -2.11 4.94
N TYR A 40 -0.84 -2.61 4.05
CA TYR A 40 -1.72 -3.75 4.29
C TYR A 40 -1.54 -4.80 3.20
N THR A 41 -1.52 -6.07 3.60
CA THR A 41 -1.56 -7.20 2.69
C THR A 41 -3.01 -7.60 2.45
N VAL A 42 -3.41 -7.73 1.19
CA VAL A 42 -4.71 -8.30 0.80
C VAL A 42 -4.53 -9.80 0.67
N VAL A 43 -5.26 -10.58 1.45
CA VAL A 43 -5.19 -12.04 1.46
C VAL A 43 -6.52 -12.68 1.10
N ALA A 44 -6.48 -13.93 0.67
CA ALA A 44 -7.68 -14.76 0.59
C ALA A 44 -8.35 -14.85 1.98
N PRO A 45 -9.68 -15.06 2.07
CA PRO A 45 -10.37 -15.14 3.35
C PRO A 45 -9.86 -16.25 4.28
N ASP A 46 -9.27 -17.30 3.72
CA ASP A 46 -8.62 -18.39 4.46
C ASP A 46 -7.12 -18.13 4.73
N GLU A 47 -6.64 -16.93 4.40
CA GLU A 47 -5.26 -16.46 4.51
C GLU A 47 -4.21 -17.31 3.75
N SER A 48 -4.65 -18.27 2.93
CA SER A 48 -3.77 -19.21 2.23
C SER A 48 -2.91 -18.55 1.14
N GLN A 49 -3.33 -17.38 0.67
CA GLN A 49 -2.70 -16.71 -0.45
C GLN A 49 -2.74 -15.18 -0.30
N VAL A 50 -1.60 -14.54 -0.57
CA VAL A 50 -1.53 -13.11 -0.83
C VAL A 50 -2.10 -12.81 -2.21
N ILE A 51 -3.13 -11.97 -2.23
CA ILE A 51 -3.84 -11.49 -3.42
C ILE A 51 -3.27 -10.16 -3.91
N GLY A 52 -2.78 -9.31 -3.01
CA GLY A 52 -2.33 -7.96 -3.34
C GLY A 52 -1.81 -7.19 -2.14
N CYS A 53 -1.54 -5.89 -2.34
CA CYS A 53 -1.17 -4.97 -1.28
C CYS A 53 -1.88 -3.63 -1.43
N VAL A 54 -2.01 -2.91 -0.31
CA VAL A 54 -2.55 -1.56 -0.21
C VAL A 54 -1.58 -0.70 0.61
N TYR A 55 -1.32 0.50 0.12
CA TYR A 55 -0.46 1.49 0.76
C TYR A 55 -1.25 2.79 0.94
N ILE A 56 -1.25 3.32 2.15
CA ILE A 56 -1.88 4.58 2.52
C ILE A 56 -0.76 5.50 3.02
N ASN A 57 -0.43 6.51 2.22
CA ASN A 57 0.71 7.39 2.45
C ASN A 57 0.24 8.85 2.61
N PRO A 58 1.04 9.71 3.29
CA PRO A 58 0.76 11.13 3.30
C PRO A 58 0.86 11.71 1.90
N SER A 59 0.00 12.68 1.60
CA SER A 59 0.03 13.44 0.35
C SER A 59 0.28 14.92 0.65
N GLU A 60 0.98 15.61 -0.25
CA GLU A 60 1.21 17.05 -0.13
C GLU A 60 -0.03 17.87 -0.52
N THR A 61 -0.96 17.28 -1.29
CA THR A 61 -2.12 17.97 -1.88
C THR A 61 -3.47 17.40 -1.46
N HIS A 62 -3.48 16.25 -0.77
CA HIS A 62 -4.64 15.49 -0.34
C HIS A 62 -4.44 15.01 1.10
N ASP A 63 -5.50 14.50 1.74
CA ASP A 63 -5.40 13.99 3.10
C ASP A 63 -4.57 12.69 3.14
N ALA A 64 -4.65 11.91 2.06
CA ALA A 64 -3.83 10.73 1.82
C ALA A 64 -3.68 10.45 0.32
N ARG A 65 -2.60 9.74 -0.04
CA ARG A 65 -2.46 9.04 -1.32
C ARG A 65 -2.54 7.55 -1.07
N VAL A 66 -3.40 6.88 -1.82
CA VAL A 66 -3.60 5.44 -1.75
C VAL A 66 -3.09 4.81 -3.03
N TRP A 67 -2.27 3.78 -2.88
CA TRP A 67 -1.82 2.94 -3.97
C TRP A 67 -2.13 1.49 -3.65
N MET A 68 -2.61 0.73 -4.64
CA MET A 68 -2.89 -0.68 -4.47
C MET A 68 -2.59 -1.45 -5.75
N TRP A 69 -2.34 -2.74 -5.59
CA TRP A 69 -2.23 -3.67 -6.69
C TRP A 69 -2.77 -5.03 -6.27
N VAL A 70 -3.17 -5.82 -7.26
CA VAL A 70 -3.45 -7.24 -7.10
C VAL A 70 -2.55 -8.06 -8.02
N ARG A 71 -2.30 -9.31 -7.65
CA ARG A 71 -1.57 -10.27 -8.49
C ARG A 71 -2.30 -10.46 -9.81
N ARG A 72 -1.55 -10.81 -10.85
CA ARG A 72 -2.10 -11.12 -12.18
C ARG A 72 -3.27 -12.10 -12.14
N SER A 73 -3.18 -13.19 -11.40
CA SER A 73 -4.28 -14.16 -11.29
C SER A 73 -5.56 -13.55 -10.71
N ALA A 74 -5.43 -12.68 -9.70
CA ALA A 74 -6.57 -11.97 -9.12
C ALA A 74 -7.15 -10.94 -10.10
N TRP A 75 -6.29 -10.26 -10.85
CA TRP A 75 -6.70 -9.34 -11.91
C TRP A 75 -7.48 -10.04 -13.02
N GLU A 76 -6.95 -11.15 -13.53
CA GLU A 76 -7.58 -11.97 -14.58
C GLU A 76 -8.92 -12.55 -14.12
N ASN A 77 -9.06 -12.81 -12.81
CA ASN A 77 -10.31 -13.21 -12.18
C ASN A 77 -11.27 -12.04 -11.87
N GLY A 78 -10.94 -10.81 -12.29
CA GLY A 78 -11.78 -9.62 -12.10
C GLY A 78 -11.86 -9.11 -10.66
N LEU A 79 -10.94 -9.50 -9.78
CA LEU A 79 -10.96 -9.08 -8.37
C LEU A 79 -10.50 -7.65 -8.15
N ASP A 80 -9.69 -7.11 -9.07
CA ASP A 80 -9.11 -5.78 -8.94
C ASP A 80 -10.14 -4.65 -8.67
N PRO A 81 -11.21 -4.48 -9.47
CA PRO A 81 -12.23 -3.45 -9.20
C PRO A 81 -13.04 -3.73 -7.92
N LEU A 82 -13.16 -5.01 -7.51
CA LEU A 82 -13.87 -5.38 -6.28
C LEU A 82 -13.05 -5.01 -5.04
N VAL A 83 -11.74 -5.27 -5.06
CA VAL A 83 -10.83 -4.86 -3.98
C VAL A 83 -10.77 -3.35 -3.88
N GLU A 84 -10.70 -2.63 -5.00
CA GLU A 84 -10.72 -1.17 -4.98
C GLU A 84 -12.03 -0.61 -4.40
N ALA A 85 -13.18 -1.14 -4.81
CA ALA A 85 -14.47 -0.72 -4.28
C ALA A 85 -14.57 -0.96 -2.76
N ALA A 86 -14.12 -2.13 -2.30
CA ALA A 86 -14.09 -2.46 -0.88
C ALA A 86 -13.16 -1.52 -0.09
N LEU A 87 -11.96 -1.23 -0.63
CA LEU A 87 -11.00 -0.32 -0.05
C LEU A 87 -11.56 1.11 0.05
N ARG A 88 -12.18 1.63 -1.01
CA ARG A 88 -12.85 2.94 -1.01
C ARG A 88 -13.96 3.02 0.05
N ALA A 89 -14.79 1.99 0.16
CA ALA A 89 -15.86 1.93 1.15
C ALA A 89 -15.31 1.90 2.58
N TRP A 90 -14.26 1.12 2.82
CA TRP A 90 -13.60 1.05 4.13
C TRP A 90 -12.96 2.38 4.53
N LEU A 91 -12.22 3.04 3.61
CA LEU A 91 -11.63 4.34 3.89
C LEU A 91 -12.69 5.41 4.18
N THR A 92 -13.79 5.41 3.44
CA THR A 92 -14.89 6.37 3.66
C THR A 92 -15.55 6.19 5.03
N ARG A 93 -15.64 4.94 5.52
CA ARG A 93 -16.33 4.61 6.77
C ARG A 93 -15.45 4.80 8.01
N GLU A 94 -14.20 4.35 7.95
CA GLU A 94 -13.34 4.22 9.13
C GLU A 94 -12.28 5.31 9.24
N TRP A 95 -12.01 6.06 8.16
CA TRP A 95 -10.93 7.05 8.13
C TRP A 95 -11.46 8.49 8.06
N PRO A 96 -10.75 9.44 8.68
CA PRO A 96 -11.17 10.85 8.69
C PRO A 96 -10.85 11.60 7.37
N PHE A 97 -10.50 10.89 6.30
CA PHE A 97 -10.11 11.48 5.03
C PHE A 97 -11.32 12.02 4.28
N ARG A 98 -11.22 13.24 3.76
CA ARG A 98 -12.21 13.88 2.88
C ARG A 98 -11.77 13.84 1.42
N ARG A 99 -10.47 13.93 1.19
CA ARG A 99 -9.87 13.94 -0.15
C ARG A 99 -8.74 12.92 -0.20
N VAL A 100 -8.97 11.85 -0.95
CA VAL A 100 -7.99 10.79 -1.19
C VAL A 100 -7.56 10.83 -2.64
N ASP A 101 -6.24 10.85 -2.87
CA ASP A 101 -5.64 10.67 -4.18
C ASP A 101 -5.43 9.18 -4.44
N TRP A 102 -6.00 8.66 -5.53
CA TRP A 102 -5.92 7.24 -5.91
C TRP A 102 -4.86 6.97 -6.97
N GLY A 103 -4.22 8.01 -7.51
CA GLY A 103 -3.26 7.92 -8.61
C GLY A 103 -3.85 7.31 -9.90
N ASP A 104 -2.98 7.18 -10.91
CA ASP A 104 -3.26 6.37 -12.10
C ASP A 104 -2.81 4.93 -11.85
N ARG A 105 -3.60 3.96 -12.31
CA ARG A 105 -3.31 2.54 -12.10
C ARG A 105 -2.99 1.84 -13.43
N ALA A 106 -1.76 1.36 -13.57
CA ALA A 106 -1.28 0.63 -14.74
C ALA A 106 -1.33 -0.89 -14.50
N GLY A 107 -2.49 -1.50 -14.71
CA GLY A 107 -2.64 -2.97 -14.78
C GLY A 107 -2.24 -3.76 -13.51
N PRO A 108 -2.16 -5.10 -13.59
CA PRO A 108 -1.71 -5.94 -12.50
C PRO A 108 -0.20 -5.75 -12.22
N ALA A 109 0.24 -6.07 -11.01
CA ALA A 109 1.67 -6.05 -10.68
C ALA A 109 2.46 -6.98 -11.62
N GLU A 110 3.41 -6.42 -12.38
CA GLU A 110 4.19 -7.14 -13.41
C GLU A 110 5.31 -8.04 -12.83
N ARG A 111 5.63 -7.89 -11.54
CA ARG A 111 6.64 -8.71 -10.85
C ARG A 111 6.10 -9.22 -9.52
N GLY A 112 6.44 -10.48 -9.23
CA GLY A 112 5.91 -11.25 -8.12
C GLY A 112 6.00 -10.52 -6.79
N ALA A 113 4.90 -10.59 -6.06
CA ALA A 113 4.93 -10.68 -4.61
C ALA A 113 5.79 -11.86 -4.18
#